data_AF-A0A9D8X077-F1
#
_entry.id   AF-A0A9D8X077-F1
#
_cell.length_a   1.000
_cell.length_b   1.000
_cell.length_c   1.000
_cell.angle_alpha   90.00
_cell.angle_beta   90.00
_cell.angle_gamma   90.00
#
_symmetry.space_group_name_H-M   'P 1'
#
loop_
_entity.id
_entity.type
_entity.pdbx_description
1 polymer ?
#
loop_
_entity_poly.entity_id
_entity_poly.type
_entity_poly.pdbx_seq_one_letter_code
_entity_poly.pdbx_strand_id
1 'polypeptide(L)'
;MKEFELKYGCNPNQKPAKIFMHDGSELPIEILSGRPGYINFLDAFNSWQLVKELKEATGLPSATSFKHVSPTSAAVGLKLSDELKRACFVDDIEGLDDSPLACAYARARGTDRMSS
;
A
#
# COMPACT_ATOMS: atom_id res chain seq x y z
N MET A 1 -11.32 9.50 -15.45
CA MET A 1 -12.00 8.23 -15.80
C MET A 1 -13.23 8.05 -14.91
N LYS A 2 -14.46 7.92 -15.44
CA LYS A 2 -15.69 7.78 -14.63
C LYS A 2 -15.93 6.38 -14.05
N GLU A 3 -15.55 5.34 -14.80
CA GLU A 3 -15.61 3.95 -14.38
C GLU A 3 -14.43 3.16 -14.95
N PHE A 4 -14.12 2.03 -14.32
CA PHE A 4 -13.06 1.14 -14.75
C PHE A 4 -13.50 -0.32 -14.67
N GLU A 5 -13.45 -1.02 -15.81
CA GLU A 5 -13.80 -2.44 -15.90
C GLU A 5 -12.68 -3.34 -15.36
N LEU A 6 -13.05 -4.23 -14.43
CA LEU A 6 -12.16 -5.20 -13.81
C LEU A 6 -12.17 -6.53 -14.56
N LYS A 7 -11.09 -7.30 -14.42
CA LYS A 7 -10.99 -8.65 -15.02
C LYS A 7 -12.08 -9.61 -14.49
N TYR A 8 -12.41 -9.50 -13.20
CA TYR A 8 -13.44 -10.23 -12.45
C TYR A 8 -13.60 -9.61 -11.05
N GLY A 9 -14.58 -10.07 -10.27
CA GLY A 9 -14.84 -9.69 -8.87
C GLY A 9 -13.87 -10.32 -7.87
N CYS A 10 -14.35 -10.81 -6.72
CA CYS A 10 -13.47 -11.47 -5.74
C CYS A 10 -12.82 -12.75 -6.30
N ASN A 11 -13.53 -13.48 -7.17
CA ASN A 11 -13.11 -14.74 -7.77
C ASN A 11 -13.31 -14.74 -9.29
N PRO A 12 -12.55 -15.57 -10.05
CA PRO A 12 -12.58 -15.56 -11.53
C PRO A 12 -13.95 -15.79 -12.18
N ASN A 13 -14.87 -16.50 -11.51
CA ASN A 13 -16.23 -16.76 -11.97
C ASN A 13 -17.19 -15.59 -11.80
N GLN A 14 -16.81 -14.53 -11.07
CA GLN A 14 -17.65 -13.38 -10.78
C GLN A 14 -17.43 -12.29 -11.83
N LYS A 15 -18.20 -12.32 -12.92
CA LYS A 15 -18.16 -11.32 -14.01
C LYS A 15 -19.58 -10.89 -14.37
N PRO A 16 -19.79 -9.64 -14.82
CA PRO A 16 -18.81 -8.55 -14.93
C PRO A 16 -18.48 -7.93 -13.56
N ALA A 17 -17.42 -7.12 -13.50
CA ALA A 17 -17.06 -6.34 -12.32
C ALA A 17 -16.45 -5.00 -12.74
N LYS A 18 -16.73 -3.93 -11.98
CA LYS A 18 -16.21 -2.58 -12.23
C LYS A 18 -16.13 -1.76 -10.95
N ILE A 19 -15.35 -0.68 -10.97
CA ILE A 19 -15.44 0.41 -9.99
C ILE A 19 -16.01 1.67 -10.68
N PHE A 20 -16.78 2.45 -9.94
CA PHE A 20 -17.41 3.69 -10.42
C PHE A 20 -17.79 4.57 -9.22
N MET A 21 -18.01 5.86 -9.45
CA MET A 21 -18.61 6.78 -8.47
C MET A 21 -20.13 6.83 -8.68
N HIS A 22 -20.91 6.66 -7.62
CA HIS A 22 -22.38 6.58 -7.71
C HIS A 22 -23.03 7.85 -8.29
N ASP A 23 -22.43 9.02 -8.04
CA ASP A 23 -22.87 10.31 -8.56
C ASP A 23 -22.44 10.58 -10.01
N GLY A 24 -21.72 9.64 -10.64
CA GLY A 24 -21.21 9.78 -12.01
C GLY A 24 -20.00 10.72 -12.13
N SER A 25 -19.37 11.09 -11.01
CA SER A 25 -18.12 11.84 -11.00
C SER A 25 -16.95 11.01 -11.56
N GLU A 26 -15.83 11.69 -11.78
CA GLU A 26 -14.57 10.99 -12.08
C GLU A 26 -14.10 10.18 -10.87
N LEU A 27 -13.47 9.02 -11.12
CA LEU A 27 -12.78 8.25 -10.10
C LEU A 27 -11.63 9.08 -9.49
N PRO A 28 -11.43 9.04 -8.16
CA PRO A 28 -10.36 9.77 -7.48
C PRO A 28 -9.00 9.06 -7.61
N ILE A 29 -8.76 8.36 -8.72
CA ILE A 29 -7.56 7.59 -9.00
C ILE A 29 -7.23 7.62 -10.49
N GLU A 30 -5.96 7.45 -10.81
CA GLU A 30 -5.45 7.27 -12.17
C GLU A 30 -4.62 5.98 -12.25
N ILE A 31 -4.80 5.20 -13.31
CA ILE A 31 -4.01 3.99 -13.55
C ILE A 31 -2.83 4.36 -14.46
N LEU A 32 -1.66 4.52 -13.85
CA LEU A 32 -0.43 4.86 -14.59
C LEU A 32 0.21 3.64 -15.26
N SER A 33 0.03 2.44 -14.68
CA SER A 33 0.62 1.20 -15.20
C SER A 33 -0.15 -0.03 -14.73
N GLY A 34 -0.16 -1.08 -15.56
CA GLY A 34 -0.79 -2.36 -15.26
C GLY A 34 -2.32 -2.35 -15.33
N ARG A 35 -2.95 -3.37 -14.73
CA ARG A 35 -4.41 -3.55 -14.71
C ARG A 35 -4.87 -4.10 -13.34
N PRO A 36 -5.21 -3.24 -12.36
CA PRO A 36 -5.61 -3.68 -11.02
C PRO A 36 -6.93 -4.47 -11.04
N GLY A 37 -7.01 -5.48 -10.17
CA GLY A 37 -8.20 -6.28 -9.95
C GLY A 37 -9.04 -5.83 -8.75
N TYR A 38 -10.14 -6.53 -8.50
CA TYR A 38 -11.09 -6.23 -7.41
C TYR A 38 -10.41 -6.18 -6.04
N ILE A 39 -9.67 -7.23 -5.68
CA ILE A 39 -8.97 -7.32 -4.39
C ILE A 39 -7.87 -6.24 -4.28
N ASN A 40 -7.20 -5.89 -5.40
CA ASN A 40 -6.19 -4.83 -5.37
C ASN A 40 -6.79 -3.48 -4.97
N PHE A 41 -8.00 -3.16 -5.42
CA PHE A 41 -8.67 -1.93 -4.99
C PHE A 41 -9.10 -1.97 -3.53
N LEU A 42 -9.52 -3.13 -3.01
CA LEU A 42 -9.80 -3.28 -1.59
C LEU A 42 -8.54 -3.05 -0.74
N ASP A 43 -7.40 -3.62 -1.12
CA ASP A 43 -6.12 -3.38 -0.45
C ASP A 43 -5.68 -1.91 -0.59
N ALA A 44 -5.74 -1.33 -1.79
CA ALA A 44 -5.31 0.03 -2.07
C ALA A 44 -6.12 1.09 -1.32
N PHE A 45 -7.45 0.97 -1.28
CA PHE A 45 -8.29 1.96 -0.64
C PHE A 45 -8.18 1.93 0.88
N ASN A 46 -8.02 0.75 1.48
CA ASN A 46 -7.79 0.65 2.93
C ASN A 46 -6.36 1.10 3.29
N SER A 47 -5.35 0.67 2.54
CA SER A 47 -3.95 1.07 2.80
C SER A 47 -3.73 2.57 2.67
N TRP A 48 -4.34 3.21 1.66
CA TRP A 48 -4.25 4.66 1.47
C TRP A 48 -4.79 5.44 2.68
N GLN A 49 -5.98 5.09 3.16
CA GLN A 49 -6.59 5.73 4.34
C GLN A 49 -5.70 5.58 5.57
N LEU A 50 -5.17 4.37 5.80
CA LEU A 50 -4.29 4.09 6.94
C LEU A 50 -3.03 4.98 6.93
N VAL A 51 -2.32 5.08 5.81
CA VAL A 51 -1.08 5.89 5.76
C VAL A 51 -1.37 7.38 5.74
N LYS A 52 -2.52 7.79 5.19
CA LYS A 52 -2.98 9.18 5.23
C LYS A 52 -3.22 9.61 6.68
N GLU A 53 -3.97 8.84 7.44
CA GLU A 53 -4.26 9.13 8.86
C GLU A 53 -2.99 9.06 9.73
N LEU A 54 -2.10 8.08 9.50
CA LEU A 54 -0.80 8.04 10.18
C LEU A 54 0.03 9.30 9.90
N LYS A 55 0.07 9.76 8.64
CA LYS A 55 0.77 10.99 8.26
C LYS A 55 0.16 12.21 8.93
N GLU A 56 -1.16 12.32 8.96
CA GLU A 56 -1.89 13.42 9.63
C GLU A 56 -1.63 13.43 11.15
N ALA A 57 -1.66 12.27 11.80
CA ALA A 57 -1.49 12.14 13.24
C ALA A 57 -0.05 12.35 13.72
N THR A 58 0.94 11.96 12.91
CA THR A 58 2.36 11.93 13.34
C THR A 58 3.21 13.01 12.68
N GLY A 59 2.76 13.60 11.57
CA GLY A 59 3.55 14.49 10.72
C GLY A 59 4.62 13.76 9.90
N LEU A 60 4.83 12.46 10.09
CA LEU A 60 5.92 11.69 9.47
C LEU A 60 5.47 10.96 8.21
N PRO A 61 6.33 10.86 7.16
CA PRO A 61 6.09 9.94 6.05
C PRO A 61 5.77 8.54 6.58
N SER A 62 4.75 7.90 6.01
CA SER A 62 4.20 6.64 6.52
C SER A 62 4.02 5.64 5.38
N ALA A 63 4.16 4.36 5.69
CA ALA A 63 3.96 3.27 4.75
C ALA A 63 3.26 2.10 5.43
N THR A 64 2.61 1.26 4.63
CA THR A 64 1.93 0.05 5.09
C THR A 64 2.11 -1.07 4.07
N SER A 65 2.08 -2.30 4.55
CA SER A 65 2.02 -3.50 3.74
C SER A 65 0.66 -4.16 3.98
N PHE A 66 -0.07 -4.47 2.91
CA PHE A 66 -1.42 -5.03 2.98
C PHE A 66 -1.46 -6.40 2.32
N LYS A 67 -2.24 -7.29 2.93
CA LYS A 67 -2.55 -8.61 2.40
C LYS A 67 -3.97 -8.99 2.79
N HIS A 68 -4.78 -9.41 1.83
CA HIS A 68 -6.16 -9.82 2.07
C HIS A 68 -6.98 -8.77 2.86
N VAL A 69 -6.90 -7.51 2.43
CA VAL A 69 -7.68 -6.38 2.96
C VAL A 69 -7.33 -5.99 4.39
N SER A 70 -6.25 -6.54 4.95
CA SER A 70 -5.73 -6.18 6.27
C SER A 70 -4.27 -5.74 6.17
N PRO A 71 -3.83 -4.78 7.00
CA PRO A 71 -2.42 -4.49 7.10
C PRO A 71 -1.70 -5.69 7.70
N THR A 72 -0.65 -6.18 7.05
CA THR A 72 0.33 -7.01 7.74
C THR A 72 1.09 -6.15 8.76
N SER A 73 1.27 -4.86 8.43
CA SER A 73 1.90 -3.86 9.29
C SER A 73 1.75 -2.44 8.73
N ALA A 74 2.09 -1.44 9.56
CA ALA A 74 2.33 -0.07 9.12
C ALA A 74 3.44 0.57 9.97
N ALA A 75 4.13 1.55 9.40
CA ALA A 75 5.22 2.24 10.08
C ALA A 75 5.38 3.69 9.62
N VAL A 76 5.95 4.49 10.51
CA VAL A 76 6.40 5.86 10.23
C VAL A 76 7.89 5.90 9.87
N GLY A 77 8.30 6.96 9.18
CA GLY A 77 9.64 7.14 8.62
C GLY A 77 10.72 7.50 9.62
N LEU A 78 11.10 6.53 10.46
CA LEU A 78 12.23 6.63 11.38
C LEU A 78 13.39 5.76 10.89
N LYS A 79 14.62 6.27 10.99
CA LYS A 79 15.83 5.49 10.65
C LYS A 79 15.84 4.15 11.37
N LEU A 80 16.27 3.10 10.67
CA LEU A 80 16.40 1.76 11.22
C LEU A 80 17.77 1.65 11.91
N SER A 81 17.87 0.97 13.05
CA SER A 81 19.19 0.57 13.57
C SER A 81 19.83 -0.44 12.63
N ASP A 82 21.14 -0.67 12.74
CA ASP A 82 21.82 -1.63 11.87
C ASP A 82 21.28 -3.06 12.05
N GLU A 83 20.88 -3.44 13.26
CA GLU A 83 20.19 -4.72 13.52
C GLU A 83 18.85 -4.79 12.79
N LEU A 84 18.08 -3.70 12.82
CA LEU A 84 16.79 -3.66 12.16
C LEU A 84 16.93 -3.61 10.64
N LYS A 85 17.95 -2.94 10.09
CA LYS A 85 18.27 -3.00 8.65
C LYS A 85 18.57 -4.42 8.20
N ARG A 86 19.39 -5.16 8.95
CA ARG A 86 19.67 -6.59 8.71
C ARG A 86 18.39 -7.43 8.81
N ALA A 87 17.59 -7.24 9.86
CA ALA A 87 16.33 -7.97 10.04
C ALA A 87 15.29 -7.68 8.94
N CYS A 88 15.29 -6.46 8.40
CA CYS A 88 14.44 -6.04 7.29
C CYS A 88 15.06 -6.34 5.90
N PHE A 89 16.30 -6.86 5.85
CA PHE A 89 17.06 -7.16 4.63
C PHE A 89 17.21 -5.94 3.72
N VAL A 90 17.69 -4.84 4.32
CA VAL A 90 17.94 -3.55 3.66
C VAL A 90 19.27 -2.93 4.09
N ASP A 91 20.15 -3.72 4.70
CA ASP A 91 21.49 -3.29 5.14
C ASP A 91 22.46 -3.07 3.97
N ASP A 92 22.12 -3.54 2.78
CA ASP A 92 22.84 -3.34 1.52
C ASP A 92 22.35 -2.15 0.69
N ILE A 93 21.31 -1.44 1.15
CA ILE A 93 20.73 -0.30 0.43
C ILE A 93 21.44 1.01 0.81
N GLU A 94 22.28 1.50 -0.10
CA GLU A 94 22.93 2.81 0.02
C GLU A 94 21.89 3.95 0.05
N GLY A 95 22.08 4.92 0.94
CA GLY A 95 21.18 6.08 1.07
C GLY A 95 19.80 5.80 1.67
N LEU A 96 19.55 4.60 2.24
CA LEU A 96 18.26 4.27 2.86
C LEU A 96 17.82 5.31 3.90
N ASP A 97 18.77 5.76 4.72
CA ASP A 97 18.52 6.70 5.81
C ASP A 97 18.25 8.14 5.34
N ASP A 98 18.50 8.45 4.06
CA ASP A 98 18.22 9.75 3.45
C ASP A 98 16.75 9.88 3.02
N SER A 99 16.03 8.77 2.98
CA SER A 99 14.60 8.72 2.63
C SER A 99 13.77 8.19 3.80
N PRO A 100 13.11 9.07 4.57
CA PRO A 100 12.18 8.64 5.62
C PRO A 100 11.06 7.73 5.10
N LEU A 101 10.63 7.92 3.85
CA LEU A 101 9.61 7.05 3.23
C LEU A 101 10.16 5.63 2.97
N ALA A 102 11.41 5.51 2.51
CA ALA A 102 12.05 4.21 2.32
C ALA A 102 12.21 3.49 3.68
N CYS A 103 12.59 4.22 4.73
CA CYS A 103 12.64 3.70 6.09
C CYS A 103 11.26 3.21 6.57
N ALA A 104 10.19 3.97 6.32
CA ALA A 104 8.82 3.57 6.67
C ALA A 104 8.44 2.25 5.98
N TYR A 105 8.72 2.11 4.68
CA TYR A 105 8.38 0.90 3.94
C TYR A 105 9.21 -0.32 4.36
N ALA A 106 10.51 -0.15 4.60
CA ALA A 106 11.38 -1.22 5.11
C ALA A 106 10.87 -1.77 6.44
N ARG A 107 10.45 -0.89 7.36
CA ARG A 107 9.83 -1.27 8.65
C ARG A 107 8.51 -1.99 8.46
N ALA A 108 7.62 -1.46 7.63
CA ALA A 108 6.33 -2.08 7.37
C ALA A 108 6.54 -3.50 6.81
N ARG A 109 7.18 -3.63 5.64
CA ARG A 109 7.41 -4.94 5.00
C ARG A 109 8.20 -5.91 5.88
N GLY A 110 9.15 -5.39 6.68
CA GLY A 110 10.01 -6.19 7.55
C GLY A 110 9.34 -6.78 8.79
N THR A 111 8.11 -6.36 9.13
CA THR A 111 7.40 -6.84 10.33
C THR A 111 7.01 -8.32 10.20
N ASP A 112 6.43 -8.71 9.07
CA ASP A 112 6.18 -10.11 8.70
C ASP A 112 6.44 -10.27 7.20
N ARG A 113 7.56 -10.91 6.88
CA ARG A 113 8.04 -11.11 5.51
C ARG A 113 7.31 -12.22 4.76
N MET A 114 6.62 -13.13 5.46
CA MET A 114 5.87 -14.23 4.82
C MET A 114 4.50 -13.75 4.37
N SER A 115 3.90 -12.86 5.16
CA SER A 115 2.58 -12.29 4.87
C SER A 115 2.63 -11.15 3.83
N SER A 116 3.78 -10.46 3.71
CA SER A 116 3.97 -9.25 2.87
C SER A 116 4.41 -9.50 1.44
#